data_AF-A0A120LZS5-F1
#
_entry.id   AF-A0A120LZS5-F1
#
_cell.length_a   1.000
_cell.length_b   1.000
_cell.length_c   1.000
_cell.angle_alpha   90.00
_cell.angle_beta   90.00
_cell.angle_gamma   90.00
#
_symmetry.space_group_name_H-M   'P 1'
#
loop_
_entity.id
_entity.type
_entity.pdbx_description
1 polymer ?
#
loop_
_entity_poly.entity_id
_entity_poly.type
_entity_poly.pdbx_seq_one_letter_code
_entity_poly.pdbx_strand_id
1 'polypeptide(L)' 'MDKQLEDAGYRVYTGEKIDVYFNTAICQHSGNCVRGSARLFNLKRKPWIMPDEVDVSTVINVIDTCPSGALQYRRK' A
#
# COMPACT_ATOMS: atom_id res chain seq x y z
N MET A 1 -16.15 -3.45 0.72
CA MET A 1 -14.73 -3.33 0.33
C MET A 1 -13.80 -3.65 1.48
N ASP A 2 -13.81 -2.88 2.58
CA ASP A 2 -12.90 -3.06 3.72
C ASP A 2 -12.96 -4.46 4.32
N LYS A 3 -14.17 -4.89 4.71
CA LYS A 3 -14.39 -6.21 5.28
C LYS A 3 -13.99 -7.36 4.34
N GLN A 4 -14.03 -7.15 3.02
CA GLN A 4 -13.62 -8.15 2.04
C GLN A 4 -12.09 -8.21 1.91
N LEU A 5 -11.41 -7.07 1.98
CA LEU A 5 -9.94 -7.00 1.97
C LEU A 5 -9.37 -7.54 3.29
N GLU A 6 -9.99 -7.23 4.42
CA GLU A 6 -9.60 -7.77 5.72
C GLU A 6 -9.75 -9.29 5.77
N ASP A 7 -10.89 -9.83 5.29
CA ASP A 7 -11.14 -11.28 5.19
C ASP A 7 -10.15 -11.96 4.23
N ALA A 8 -9.79 -11.28 3.13
CA ALA A 8 -8.74 -11.73 2.21
C ALA A 8 -7.31 -11.64 2.77
N GLY A 9 -7.13 -11.19 4.02
CA GLY A 9 -5.83 -11.14 4.71
C GLY A 9 -5.01 -9.87 4.45
N TYR A 10 -5.64 -8.80 3.96
CA TYR A 10 -4.96 -7.52 3.81
C TYR A 10 -4.87 -6.79 5.15
N ARG A 11 -3.71 -6.20 5.40
CA ARG A 11 -3.50 -5.26 6.49
C ARG A 11 -3.69 -3.83 5.98
N VAL A 12 -4.54 -3.07 6.67
CA VAL A 12 -4.80 -1.66 6.37
C VAL A 12 -3.76 -0.73 7.00
N TYR A 13 -3.41 0.31 6.26
CA TYR A 13 -2.57 1.44 6.64
C TYR A 13 -3.37 2.70 6.33
N THR A 14 -3.92 3.28 7.39
CA THR A 14 -4.85 4.39 7.30
C THR A 14 -4.10 5.69 7.09
N GLY A 15 -4.48 6.45 6.07
CA GLY A 15 -4.02 7.83 5.85
C GLY A 15 -5.16 8.84 6.01
N GLU A 16 -4.87 10.12 5.93
CA GLU A 16 -5.86 11.20 6.00
C GLU A 16 -6.81 11.20 4.80
N LYS A 17 -6.26 11.01 3.59
CA LYS A 17 -7.00 11.09 2.32
C LYS A 17 -7.17 9.75 1.61
N ILE A 18 -6.32 8.78 1.93
CA ILE A 18 -6.28 7.47 1.26
C ILE A 18 -5.81 6.40 2.23
N ASP A 19 -6.49 5.27 2.23
CA ASP A 19 -6.07 4.06 2.94
C ASP A 19 -5.36 3.13 1.97
N VAL A 20 -4.30 2.50 2.45
CA VAL A 20 -3.51 1.52 1.69
C VAL A 20 -3.63 0.16 2.35
N TYR A 21 -3.88 -0.86 1.56
CA TYR A 21 -4.01 -2.24 2.01
C TYR A 21 -2.86 -3.04 1.45
N PHE A 22 -2.25 -3.86 2.29
CA PHE A 22 -1.14 -4.72 1.90
C PHE A 22 -1.37 -6.15 2.36
N ASN A 23 -1.26 -7.10 1.43
CA ASN A 23 -1.33 -8.53 1.70
C ASN A 23 0.02 -9.19 1.48
N THR A 24 0.62 -9.65 2.58
CA THR A 24 1.93 -10.32 2.52
C THR A 24 1.87 -11.73 1.94
N ALA A 25 0.71 -12.39 1.95
CA ALA A 25 0.57 -13.77 1.50
C ALA A 25 0.64 -13.90 -0.03
N ILE A 26 0.26 -12.85 -0.76
CA ILE A 26 0.29 -12.82 -2.23
C ILE A 26 1.41 -11.93 -2.78
N CYS A 27 2.14 -11.23 -1.92
CA CYS A 27 3.24 -10.37 -2.34
C CYS A 27 4.37 -11.20 -2.97
N GLN A 28 4.67 -10.95 -4.24
CA GLN A 28 5.77 -11.60 -4.97
C GLN A 28 7.13 -10.89 -4.84
N HIS A 29 7.26 -9.90 -3.95
CA HIS A 29 8.51 -9.17 -3.69
C HIS A 29 9.17 -8.54 -4.94
N SER A 30 8.36 -8.04 -5.90
CA SER A 30 8.87 -7.39 -7.12
C SER A 30 9.75 -6.15 -6.86
N GLY A 31 9.58 -5.50 -5.71
CA GLY A 31 10.32 -4.30 -5.33
C GLY A 31 9.82 -3.01 -5.99
N ASN A 32 8.77 -3.05 -6.80
CA ASN A 32 8.20 -1.87 -7.46
C ASN A 32 7.69 -0.84 -6.46
N CYS A 33 7.08 -1.28 -5.34
CA CYS A 33 6.55 -0.41 -4.31
C CYS A 33 7.65 0.45 -3.65
N VAL A 34 8.70 -0.18 -3.13
CA VAL A 34 9.82 0.50 -2.47
C VAL A 34 10.65 1.36 -3.43
N ARG A 35 10.78 0.93 -4.69
CA ARG A 35 11.47 1.71 -5.74
C ARG A 35 10.63 2.88 -6.24
N GLY A 36 9.31 2.72 -6.30
CA GLY A 36 8.37 3.74 -6.76
C GLY A 36 8.25 4.90 -5.78
N SER A 37 8.27 4.62 -4.46
CA SER A 37 8.39 5.68 -3.45
C SER A 37 8.89 5.15 -2.11
N ALA A 38 10.14 5.48 -1.78
CA ALA A 38 10.74 5.18 -0.47
C ALA A 38 10.14 6.02 0.68
N ARG A 39 9.42 7.11 0.34
CA ARG A 39 8.64 7.90 1.30
C ARG A 39 7.34 7.19 1.66
N LEU A 40 6.68 6.56 0.68
CA LEU A 40 5.48 5.79 0.94
C LEU A 40 5.80 4.43 1.59
N PHE A 41 6.81 3.72 1.08
CA PHE A 41 7.23 2.39 1.53
C PHE A 41 8.64 2.43 2.13
N ASN A 42 8.74 2.38 3.45
CA ASN A 42 10.00 2.48 4.18
C ASN A 42 10.21 1.27 5.10
N LEU A 43 11.09 0.35 4.67
CA LEU A 43 11.42 -0.89 5.39
C LEU A 43 12.14 -0.66 6.73
N LYS A 44 12.67 0.55 6.99
CA LYS A 44 13.44 0.87 8.20
C LYS A 44 12.58 1.39 9.37
N ARG A 45 11.26 1.55 9.17
CA ARG A 45 10.35 2.08 10.18
C ARG A 45 9.09 1.23 10.33
N LYS A 46 8.39 1.41 11.44
CA LYS A 46 7.05 0.85 11.67
C LYS A 46 6.09 1.99 12.05
N PRO A 47 4.93 2.13 11.38
CA PRO A 47 4.50 1.36 10.21
C PRO A 47 5.37 1.67 8.99
N TRP A 48 5.58 0.67 8.13
CA TRP A 48 6.44 0.76 6.95
C TRP A 48 5.74 1.33 5.72
N ILE A 49 4.41 1.46 5.76
CA ILE A 49 3.60 2.13 4.73
C ILE A 49 3.00 3.38 5.36
N MET A 50 3.26 4.54 4.75
CA MET A 50 2.74 5.83 5.20
C MET A 50 2.08 6.59 4.04
N PRO A 51 0.75 6.47 3.88
CA PRO A 51 0.03 7.09 2.76
C PRO A 51 0.14 8.62 2.74
N ASP A 52 0.31 9.26 3.91
CA ASP A 52 0.34 10.73 4.05
C ASP A 52 1.72 11.36 3.78
N GLU A 53 2.79 10.56 3.59
CA GLU A 53 4.12 11.11 3.29
C GLU A 53 4.29 11.55 1.83
N VAL A 54 3.30 11.25 0.98
CA VAL A 54 3.26 11.62 -0.44
C VAL A 54 1.84 12.06 -0.82
N ASP A 55 1.69 12.66 -1.99
CA ASP A 55 0.38 12.99 -2.52
C ASP A 55 -0.39 11.71 -2.92
N VAL A 56 -1.73 11.81 -2.90
CA VAL A 56 -2.64 10.70 -3.22
C VAL A 56 -2.38 10.13 -4.62
N SER A 57 -2.02 10.96 -5.59
CA SER A 57 -1.73 10.52 -6.96
C SER A 57 -0.49 9.63 -7.00
N THR A 58 0.57 10.01 -6.27
CA THR A 58 1.77 9.18 -6.09
C THR A 58 1.43 7.85 -5.41
N VAL A 59 0.56 7.84 -4.39
CA VAL A 59 0.12 6.59 -3.75
C VAL A 59 -0.51 5.64 -4.78
N ILE A 60 -1.47 6.14 -5.55
CA ILE A 60 -2.20 5.36 -6.56
C ILE A 60 -1.22 4.82 -7.61
N ASN A 61 -0.41 5.70 -8.20
CA ASN A 61 0.55 5.34 -9.25
C ASN A 61 1.52 4.24 -8.79
N VAL A 62 2.02 4.31 -7.54
CA VAL A 62 2.94 3.30 -7.02
C VAL A 62 2.20 1.99 -6.74
N ILE A 63 0.98 2.03 -6.21
CA ILE A 63 0.19 0.82 -5.93
C ILE A 63 -0.19 0.08 -7.21
N ASP A 64 -0.57 0.80 -8.27
CA ASP A 64 -0.93 0.25 -9.57
C ASP A 64 0.24 -0.48 -10.26
N THR A 65 1.48 -0.21 -9.83
CA THR A 65 2.66 -0.95 -10.33
C THR A 65 2.82 -2.34 -9.70
N CYS A 66 1.94 -2.76 -8.78
CA CYS A 66 2.01 -4.04 -8.09
C CYS A 66 1.50 -5.19 -8.97
N PRO A 67 2.39 -6.08 -9.48
CA PRO A 67 1.97 -7.14 -10.42
C PRO A 67 1.18 -8.27 -9.74
N SER A 68 1.26 -8.40 -8.42
CA SER A 68 0.54 -9.45 -7.66
C SER A 68 -0.84 -9.03 -7.18
N GLY A 69 -1.18 -7.73 -7.26
CA GLY A 69 -2.36 -7.20 -6.59
C GLY A 69 -2.26 -7.19 -5.05
N ALA A 70 -1.06 -7.45 -4.49
CA ALA A 70 -0.81 -7.42 -3.04
C ALA A 70 -1.05 -6.04 -2.40
N LEU A 71 -1.07 -4.99 -3.22
CA LEU A 71 -1.37 -3.63 -2.81
C LEU A 71 -2.72 -3.22 -3.38
N GLN A 72 -3.55 -2.65 -2.52
CA GLN A 72 -4.84 -2.04 -2.88
C GLN A 72 -4.96 -0.70 -2.17
N TYR A 73 -5.86 0.16 -2.64
CA TYR A 73 -6.13 1.43 -1.99
C TYR A 73 -7.61 1.77 -1.94
N ARG A 74 -7.97 2.66 -1.03
CA ARG A 74 -9.31 3.25 -0.95
C ARG A 74 -9.20 4.73 -0.63
N ARG A 75 -9.81 5.57 -1.47
CA ARG A 75 -9.90 7.01 -1.23
C ARG A 75 -10.99 7.30 -0.20
N LYS A 76 -10.78 8.33 0.62
CA LYS A 76 -11.78 8.86 1.55
C LYS A 76 -12.56 10.01 0.94
#